data_AF-A0AAV5BX23-F1
#
_entry.id   AF-A0AAV5BX23-F1
#
_cell.length_a   1.000
_cell.length_b   1.000
_cell.length_c   1.000
_cell.angle_alpha   90.00
_cell.angle_beta   90.00
_cell.angle_gamma   90.00
#
_symmetry.space_group_name_H-M   'P 1'
#
loop_
_entity.id
_entity.type
_entity.pdbx_description
1 polymer ?
#
loop_
_entity_poly.entity_id
_entity_poly.type
_entity_poly.pdbx_seq_one_letter_code
_entity_poly.pdbx_strand_id
1 'polypeptide(L)'
;MEQFQLLCDKNVAVEQSIHSAYVHAIRSAQRFVYVENQYFIGSSYAWPSYRHPGAGNLVPMEIALKVAAKIRAGERFAAYVVIPMWPEGNPGSGPAQEILFWQRQTMEMMYQVVATEIQRVGIQRHAHPQDYLNFYCLGNREVDENGEDLVVPGDGKNGSRRHRRFMVYVHSKGMIVDDEYVIVGSANINQRSLAGSRDTEIAVGAYQPHHHQASSRAGKVYGYRMSLWEEHLGVRRPEMEHPESPECVRMVNRIARENWARYVSADVVSLQGHLMRYPVHVSADGRVSALPGHDTFPDVGGRILGSTNNLLDYLTM
;
A
#
# COMPACT_ATOMS: atom_id res chain seq x y z
N MET A 1 27.75 -17.33 17.34
CA MET A 1 28.25 -17.06 15.97
C MET A 1 27.04 -16.84 15.10
N GLU A 2 26.60 -15.58 15.00
CA GLU A 2 25.60 -15.19 14.00
C GLU A 2 26.25 -15.40 12.64
N GLN A 3 25.79 -16.41 11.91
CA GLN A 3 26.20 -16.64 10.54
C GLN A 3 25.58 -15.50 9.73
N PHE A 4 26.32 -14.40 9.57
CA PHE A 4 25.92 -13.22 8.80
C PHE A 4 25.33 -13.74 7.48
N GLN A 5 24.01 -13.60 7.30
CA GLN A 5 23.24 -14.14 6.17
C GLN A 5 23.59 -13.37 4.87
N LEU A 6 24.87 -13.40 4.52
CA LEU A 6 25.47 -12.71 3.39
C LEU A 6 25.31 -13.60 2.17
N LEU A 7 24.73 -13.06 1.12
CA LEU A 7 24.71 -13.66 -0.21
C LEU A 7 25.93 -13.16 -0.99
N CYS A 8 26.38 -13.94 -1.97
CA CYS A 8 27.40 -13.47 -2.91
C CYS A 8 26.69 -12.98 -4.18
N ASP A 9 26.87 -11.71 -4.54
CA ASP A 9 26.44 -11.15 -5.83
C ASP A 9 27.65 -10.49 -6.50
N LYS A 10 27.96 -10.90 -7.74
CA LYS A 10 29.07 -10.37 -8.54
C LYS A 10 30.39 -10.21 -7.77
N ASN A 11 30.74 -11.20 -6.93
CA ASN A 11 31.94 -11.24 -6.09
C ASN A 11 31.97 -10.25 -4.91
N VAL A 12 30.82 -9.72 -4.50
CA VAL A 12 30.68 -8.89 -3.30
C VAL A 12 29.72 -9.57 -2.32
N ALA A 13 30.02 -9.48 -1.03
CA ALA A 13 29.10 -9.92 0.03
C ALA A 13 27.93 -8.93 0.14
N VAL A 14 26.71 -9.44 0.05
CA VAL A 14 25.47 -8.69 0.05
C VAL A 14 24.64 -9.08 1.26
N GLU A 15 24.21 -8.08 2.03
CA GLU A 15 23.28 -8.27 3.13
C GLU A 15 21.85 -7.95 2.67
N GLN A 16 20.91 -8.86 2.90
CA GLN A 16 19.48 -8.69 2.61
C GLN A 16 18.62 -8.82 3.88
N SER A 17 19.16 -8.47 5.04
CA SER A 17 18.50 -8.64 6.33
C SER A 17 17.17 -7.88 6.46
N ILE A 18 17.05 -6.71 5.81
CA ILE A 18 15.78 -5.97 5.74
C ILE A 18 14.70 -6.78 5.02
N HIS A 19 15.03 -7.35 3.84
CA HIS A 19 14.11 -8.20 3.09
C HIS A 19 13.73 -9.45 3.91
N SER A 20 14.71 -10.12 4.51
CA SER A 20 14.47 -11.26 5.41
C SER A 20 13.58 -10.91 6.60
N ALA A 21 13.75 -9.73 7.20
CA ALA A 21 12.94 -9.25 8.32
C ALA A 21 11.48 -9.01 7.90
N TYR A 22 11.23 -8.39 6.75
CA TYR A 22 9.88 -8.26 6.20
C TYR A 22 9.24 -9.63 5.97
N VAL A 23 9.93 -10.55 5.29
CA VAL A 23 9.43 -11.90 5.00
C VAL A 23 9.10 -12.66 6.29
N HIS A 24 10.00 -12.63 7.29
CA HIS A 24 9.77 -13.31 8.56
C HIS A 24 8.59 -12.72 9.31
N ALA A 25 8.48 -11.39 9.40
CA ALA A 25 7.37 -10.72 10.07
C ALA A 25 6.01 -11.06 9.41
N ILE A 26 5.94 -11.05 8.07
CA ILE A 26 4.72 -11.42 7.34
C ILE A 26 4.36 -12.89 7.58
N ARG A 27 5.34 -13.80 7.53
CA ARG A 27 5.11 -15.23 7.77
C ARG A 27 4.61 -15.52 9.19
N SER A 28 5.06 -14.74 10.17
CA SER A 28 4.63 -14.86 11.57
C SER A 28 3.26 -14.22 11.84
N ALA A 29 2.78 -13.32 10.98
CA ALA A 29 1.52 -12.61 11.15
C ALA A 29 0.31 -13.55 11.31
N GLN A 30 -0.54 -13.23 12.29
CA GLN A 30 -1.72 -14.00 12.68
C GLN A 30 -3.04 -13.28 12.44
N ARG A 31 -3.09 -11.96 12.61
CA ARG A 31 -4.32 -11.15 12.58
C ARG A 31 -4.30 -10.16 11.42
N PHE A 32 -3.27 -9.33 11.31
CA PHE A 32 -3.21 -8.34 10.24
C PHE A 32 -1.80 -7.85 9.95
N VAL A 33 -1.64 -7.27 8.76
CA VAL A 33 -0.48 -6.45 8.40
C VAL A 33 -0.95 -5.07 7.95
N TYR A 34 -0.29 -4.04 8.44
CA TYR A 34 -0.49 -2.65 8.02
C TYR A 34 0.82 -2.10 7.48
N VAL A 35 0.84 -1.67 6.23
CA VAL A 35 2.04 -1.21 5.52
C VAL A 35 1.81 0.22 5.07
N GLU A 36 2.78 1.10 5.33
CA GLU A 36 2.90 2.38 4.66
C GLU A 36 4.22 2.43 3.91
N ASN A 37 4.19 2.58 2.59
CA ASN A 37 5.40 2.58 1.80
C ASN A 37 5.31 3.51 0.57
N GLN A 38 6.40 4.16 0.21
CA GLN A 38 6.46 4.99 -1.00
C GLN A 38 6.32 4.17 -2.29
N TYR A 39 6.85 2.95 -2.30
CA TYR A 39 6.73 2.04 -3.43
C TYR A 39 6.19 0.69 -2.97
N PHE A 40 5.42 0.05 -3.85
CA PHE A 40 4.93 -1.30 -3.61
C PHE A 40 5.02 -2.13 -4.90
N ILE A 41 6.22 -2.61 -5.19
CA ILE A 41 6.60 -3.32 -6.41
C ILE A 41 7.42 -4.55 -6.03
N GLY A 42 7.08 -5.71 -6.58
CA GLY A 42 7.87 -6.90 -6.32
C GLY A 42 7.23 -8.17 -6.81
N SER A 43 7.92 -9.27 -6.56
CA SER A 43 7.53 -10.62 -6.97
C SER A 43 7.23 -10.72 -8.46
N SER A 44 8.02 -10.02 -9.29
CA SER A 44 7.79 -9.88 -10.74
C SER A 44 7.85 -11.18 -11.52
N TYR A 45 8.39 -12.25 -10.94
CA TYR A 45 8.33 -13.61 -11.50
C TYR A 45 6.89 -14.14 -11.61
N ALA A 46 5.94 -13.56 -10.86
CA ALA A 46 4.54 -13.97 -10.82
C ALA A 46 3.57 -12.97 -11.47
N TRP A 47 4.06 -11.87 -12.05
CA TRP A 47 3.18 -10.88 -12.71
C TRP A 47 2.36 -11.50 -13.86
N PRO A 48 1.12 -11.03 -14.09
CA PRO A 48 0.20 -11.66 -15.03
C PRO A 48 0.61 -11.51 -16.50
N SER A 49 1.17 -10.37 -16.91
CA SER A 49 1.50 -10.11 -18.32
C SER A 49 2.95 -9.70 -18.60
N TYR A 50 3.79 -9.55 -17.57
CA TYR A 50 5.19 -9.13 -17.70
C TYR A 50 6.07 -9.89 -16.69
N ARG A 51 6.17 -11.21 -16.82
CA ARG A 51 7.00 -12.00 -15.90
C ARG A 51 8.46 -11.66 -16.11
N HIS A 52 9.11 -11.17 -15.06
CA HIS A 52 10.48 -10.66 -15.14
C HIS A 52 11.26 -11.06 -13.88
N PRO A 53 12.57 -11.36 -13.96
CA PRO A 53 13.37 -11.67 -12.76
C PRO A 53 13.84 -10.41 -12.01
N GLY A 54 13.69 -9.22 -12.60
CA GLY A 54 14.31 -7.98 -12.14
C GLY A 54 13.73 -7.31 -10.89
N ALA A 55 12.56 -7.76 -10.41
CA ALA A 55 11.96 -7.35 -9.13
C ALA A 55 11.54 -8.57 -8.30
N GLY A 56 12.50 -9.44 -7.99
CA GLY A 56 12.30 -10.72 -7.29
C GLY A 56 12.03 -10.65 -5.78
N ASN A 57 11.99 -9.47 -5.15
CA ASN A 57 11.69 -9.37 -3.73
C ASN A 57 10.33 -10.04 -3.39
N LEU A 58 10.28 -10.73 -2.25
CA LEU A 58 9.17 -11.61 -1.88
C LEU A 58 8.01 -10.91 -1.15
N VAL A 59 8.15 -9.64 -0.78
CA VAL A 59 7.19 -8.97 0.13
C VAL A 59 5.74 -9.02 -0.38
N PRO A 60 5.44 -8.65 -1.65
CA PRO A 60 4.08 -8.75 -2.16
C PRO A 60 3.52 -10.18 -2.17
N MET A 61 4.32 -11.16 -2.61
CA MET A 61 3.88 -12.56 -2.66
C MET A 61 3.64 -13.14 -1.26
N GLU A 62 4.50 -12.85 -0.28
CA GLU A 62 4.32 -13.33 1.10
C GLU A 62 3.04 -12.78 1.73
N ILE A 63 2.69 -11.51 1.48
CA ILE A 63 1.42 -10.94 1.95
C ILE A 63 0.24 -11.67 1.29
N ALA A 64 0.26 -11.84 -0.04
CA ALA A 64 -0.81 -12.50 -0.77
C ALA A 64 -0.99 -13.97 -0.34
N LEU A 65 0.10 -14.71 -0.17
CA LEU A 65 0.08 -16.09 0.30
C LEU A 65 -0.35 -16.19 1.77
N LYS A 66 0.02 -15.24 2.63
CA LYS A 66 -0.46 -15.19 4.01
C LYS A 66 -1.99 -15.02 4.05
N VAL A 67 -2.52 -14.07 3.27
CA VAL A 67 -3.97 -13.87 3.13
C VAL A 67 -4.65 -15.16 2.64
N ALA A 68 -4.15 -15.75 1.55
CA ALA A 68 -4.69 -17.00 1.01
C ALA A 68 -4.64 -18.14 2.03
N ALA A 69 -3.54 -18.30 2.76
CA ALA A 69 -3.42 -19.33 3.79
C ALA A 69 -4.47 -19.17 4.90
N LYS A 70 -4.75 -17.93 5.33
CA LYS A 70 -5.79 -17.63 6.34
C LYS A 70 -7.20 -17.88 5.81
N ILE A 71 -7.47 -17.53 4.55
CA ILE A 71 -8.73 -17.87 3.87
C ILE A 71 -8.94 -19.40 3.84
N ARG A 72 -7.91 -20.15 3.43
CA ARG A 72 -7.94 -21.62 3.40
C ARG A 72 -8.22 -22.24 4.76
N ALA A 73 -7.66 -21.65 5.81
CA ALA A 73 -7.86 -22.09 7.19
C ALA A 73 -9.23 -21.66 7.78
N GLY A 74 -9.99 -20.81 7.08
CA GLY A 74 -11.21 -20.21 7.62
C GLY A 74 -10.95 -19.18 8.73
N GLU A 75 -9.72 -18.70 8.85
CA GLU A 75 -9.29 -17.73 9.85
C GLU A 75 -9.42 -16.30 9.31
N ARG A 76 -9.71 -15.35 10.21
CA ARG A 76 -9.76 -13.93 9.83
C ARG A 76 -8.35 -13.36 9.71
N PHE A 77 -8.13 -12.57 8.67
CA PHE A 77 -6.89 -11.86 8.43
C PHE A 77 -7.13 -10.67 7.51
N ALA A 78 -6.44 -9.56 7.75
CA ALA A 78 -6.51 -8.38 6.88
C ALA A 78 -5.13 -7.82 6.56
N ALA A 79 -4.96 -7.35 5.32
CA ALA A 79 -3.79 -6.63 4.86
C ALA A 79 -4.20 -5.24 4.37
N TYR A 80 -3.56 -4.23 4.93
CA TYR A 80 -3.80 -2.82 4.63
C TYR A 80 -2.50 -2.22 4.08
N VAL A 81 -2.54 -1.68 2.87
CA VAL A 81 -1.36 -1.11 2.20
C VAL A 81 -1.66 0.33 1.81
N VAL A 82 -0.93 1.27 2.39
CA VAL A 82 -1.02 2.71 2.08
C VAL A 82 0.21 3.12 1.28
N ILE A 83 -0.03 3.65 0.09
CA ILE A 83 0.99 4.06 -0.89
C ILE A 83 0.66 5.47 -1.39
N PRO A 84 1.62 6.23 -1.93
CA PRO A 84 1.31 7.53 -2.50
C PRO A 84 0.38 7.35 -3.71
N MET A 85 -0.41 8.38 -4.03
CA MET A 85 -1.31 8.31 -5.17
C MET A 85 -0.54 8.09 -6.49
N TRP A 86 0.64 8.69 -6.61
CA TRP A 86 1.64 8.43 -7.63
C TRP A 86 3.05 8.69 -7.03
N PRO A 87 4.14 8.14 -7.61
CA PRO A 87 5.49 8.43 -7.15
C PRO A 87 5.86 9.91 -7.35
N GLU A 88 6.69 10.47 -6.46
CA GLU A 88 7.11 11.88 -6.54
C GLU A 88 7.58 12.29 -7.94
N GLY A 89 7.15 13.48 -8.35
CA GLY A 89 7.41 14.04 -9.68
C GLY A 89 6.14 14.12 -10.54
N ASN A 90 6.35 14.32 -11.85
CA ASN A 90 5.25 14.42 -12.81
C ASN A 90 4.65 13.01 -13.07
N PRO A 91 3.36 12.76 -12.75
CA PRO A 91 2.75 11.45 -12.93
C PRO A 91 2.66 11.02 -14.39
N GLY A 92 2.68 11.95 -15.35
CA GLY A 92 2.71 11.68 -16.78
C GLY A 92 4.11 11.39 -17.35
N SER A 93 5.17 11.50 -16.53
CA SER A 93 6.54 11.20 -16.99
C SER A 93 6.73 9.72 -17.27
N GLY A 94 7.68 9.40 -18.16
CA GLY A 94 8.03 8.02 -18.49
C GLY A 94 8.35 7.15 -17.25
N PRO A 95 9.27 7.58 -16.37
CA PRO A 95 9.58 6.84 -15.15
C PRO A 95 8.37 6.62 -14.24
N ALA A 96 7.56 7.66 -13.99
CA ALA A 96 6.39 7.55 -13.13
C ALA A 96 5.34 6.58 -13.69
N GLN A 97 5.08 6.65 -15.00
CA GLN A 97 4.14 5.75 -15.68
C GLN A 97 4.62 4.29 -15.63
N GLU A 98 5.92 4.05 -15.71
CA GLU A 98 6.47 2.69 -15.67
C GLU A 98 6.43 2.10 -14.24
N ILE A 99 6.75 2.90 -13.23
CA ILE A 99 6.58 2.54 -11.81
C ILE A 99 5.12 2.17 -11.51
N LEU A 100 4.16 2.99 -11.96
CA LEU A 100 2.73 2.72 -11.79
C LEU A 100 2.30 1.43 -12.50
N PHE A 101 2.90 1.13 -13.65
CA PHE A 101 2.66 -0.12 -14.36
C PHE A 101 3.14 -1.33 -13.55
N TRP A 102 4.35 -1.28 -13.00
CA TRP A 102 4.88 -2.35 -12.12
C TRP A 102 4.05 -2.53 -10.85
N GLN A 103 3.59 -1.43 -10.26
CA GLN A 103 2.72 -1.47 -9.10
C GLN A 103 1.39 -2.15 -9.45
N ARG A 104 0.77 -1.80 -10.59
CA ARG A 104 -0.47 -2.46 -11.06
C ARG A 104 -0.27 -3.97 -11.25
N GLN A 105 0.83 -4.39 -11.89
CA GLN A 105 1.14 -5.81 -12.09
C GLN A 105 1.28 -6.55 -10.75
N THR A 106 1.92 -5.89 -9.78
CA THR A 106 2.09 -6.41 -8.42
C THR A 106 0.73 -6.55 -7.72
N MET A 107 -0.12 -5.50 -7.76
CA MET A 107 -1.47 -5.54 -7.19
C MET A 107 -2.33 -6.64 -7.81
N GLU A 108 -2.34 -6.74 -9.15
CA GLU A 108 -3.14 -7.74 -9.87
C GLU A 108 -2.69 -9.17 -9.54
N MET A 109 -1.38 -9.42 -9.47
CA MET A 109 -0.86 -10.71 -9.00
C MET A 109 -1.38 -11.04 -7.58
N MET A 110 -1.30 -10.10 -6.64
CA MET A 110 -1.75 -10.36 -5.27
C MET A 110 -3.25 -10.66 -5.22
N TYR A 111 -4.06 -9.85 -5.91
CA TYR A 111 -5.50 -10.04 -5.94
C TYR A 111 -5.91 -11.34 -6.63
N GLN A 112 -5.20 -11.77 -7.69
CA GLN A 112 -5.45 -13.07 -8.33
C GLN A 112 -5.14 -14.24 -7.39
N VAL A 113 -4.06 -14.17 -6.60
CA VAL A 113 -3.76 -15.19 -5.57
C VAL A 113 -4.90 -15.30 -4.54
N VAL A 114 -5.36 -14.16 -4.03
CA VAL A 114 -6.46 -14.10 -3.06
C VAL A 114 -7.79 -14.59 -3.67
N ALA A 115 -8.15 -14.10 -4.86
CA ALA A 115 -9.36 -14.48 -5.57
C ALA A 115 -9.39 -15.98 -5.90
N THR A 116 -8.27 -16.55 -6.31
CA THR A 116 -8.13 -17.99 -6.58
C THR A 116 -8.43 -18.80 -5.33
N GLU A 117 -7.93 -18.38 -4.17
CA GLU A 117 -8.19 -19.11 -2.93
C GLU A 117 -9.64 -18.95 -2.44
N ILE A 118 -10.24 -17.76 -2.60
CA ILE A 118 -11.68 -17.53 -2.36
C ILE A 118 -12.54 -18.50 -3.19
N GLN A 119 -12.22 -18.67 -4.48
CA GLN A 119 -12.91 -19.60 -5.37
C GLN A 119 -12.65 -21.06 -4.98
N ARG A 120 -11.42 -21.40 -4.62
CA ARG A 120 -11.01 -22.75 -4.22
C ARG A 120 -11.75 -23.23 -2.96
N VAL A 121 -11.93 -22.34 -1.98
CA VAL A 121 -12.66 -22.64 -0.74
C VAL A 121 -14.19 -22.60 -0.96
N GLY A 122 -14.66 -21.99 -2.04
CA GLY A 122 -16.07 -21.97 -2.43
C GLY A 122 -16.88 -20.84 -1.78
N ILE A 123 -16.24 -19.74 -1.38
CA ILE A 123 -16.89 -18.60 -0.70
C ILE A 123 -17.08 -17.36 -1.59
N GLN A 124 -16.84 -17.47 -2.89
CA GLN A 124 -16.91 -16.38 -3.87
C GLN A 124 -18.27 -15.67 -3.99
N ARG A 125 -19.36 -16.26 -3.48
CA ARG A 125 -20.68 -15.61 -3.41
C ARG A 125 -20.81 -14.62 -2.26
N HIS A 126 -19.93 -14.71 -1.27
CA HIS A 126 -20.03 -14.00 0.01
C HIS A 126 -18.72 -13.29 0.42
N ALA A 127 -17.68 -13.39 -0.40
CA ALA A 127 -16.38 -12.81 -0.15
C ALA A 127 -15.81 -12.17 -1.42
N HIS A 128 -15.17 -11.04 -1.26
CA HIS A 128 -14.43 -10.31 -2.28
C HIS A 128 -12.95 -10.20 -1.86
N PRO A 129 -11.98 -10.13 -2.79
CA PRO A 129 -10.57 -9.97 -2.42
C PRO A 129 -10.29 -8.77 -1.49
N GLN A 130 -11.06 -7.68 -1.66
CA GLN A 130 -10.99 -6.47 -0.81
C GLN A 130 -11.59 -6.65 0.60
N ASP A 131 -12.18 -7.80 0.93
CA ASP A 131 -12.50 -8.13 2.32
C ASP A 131 -11.24 -8.56 3.12
N TYR A 132 -10.11 -8.78 2.42
CA TYR A 132 -8.87 -9.28 3.02
C TYR A 132 -7.63 -8.45 2.66
N LEU A 133 -7.51 -7.97 1.42
CA LEU A 133 -6.35 -7.21 0.93
C LEU A 133 -6.80 -5.86 0.38
N ASN A 134 -6.29 -4.77 0.93
CA ASN A 134 -6.74 -3.43 0.55
C ASN A 134 -5.57 -2.47 0.31
N PHE A 135 -5.68 -1.71 -0.77
CA PHE A 135 -4.74 -0.64 -1.13
C PHE A 135 -5.41 0.72 -1.00
N TYR A 136 -4.68 1.67 -0.43
CA TYR A 136 -5.12 3.03 -0.13
C TYR A 136 -4.06 4.03 -0.57
N CYS A 137 -4.47 5.28 -0.70
CA CYS A 137 -3.57 6.43 -0.77
C CYS A 137 -4.10 7.56 0.12
N LEU A 138 -3.27 8.57 0.35
CA LEU A 138 -3.63 9.73 1.18
C LEU A 138 -3.86 10.97 0.33
N GLY A 139 -4.79 11.81 0.77
CA GLY A 139 -5.13 13.06 0.12
C GLY A 139 -5.67 14.08 1.10
N ASN A 140 -5.63 15.34 0.69
CA ASN A 140 -6.30 16.40 1.40
C ASN A 140 -7.09 17.27 0.42
N ARG A 141 -8.19 17.83 0.91
CA ARG A 141 -9.03 18.78 0.19
C ARG A 141 -9.59 19.77 1.19
N GLU A 142 -9.30 21.05 0.99
CA GLU A 142 -9.58 22.10 1.97
C GLU A 142 -10.58 23.10 1.38
N VAL A 143 -11.66 23.37 2.12
CA VAL A 143 -12.58 24.46 1.77
C VAL A 143 -11.92 25.79 2.11
N ASP A 144 -12.35 26.85 1.43
CA ASP A 144 -11.91 28.19 1.79
C ASP A 144 -12.77 28.71 2.96
N GLU A 145 -12.25 28.63 4.18
CA GLU A 145 -12.97 29.11 5.36
C GLU A 145 -12.77 30.62 5.61
N ASN A 146 -11.71 31.23 5.04
CA ASN A 146 -11.30 32.61 5.33
C ASN A 146 -11.34 33.56 4.12
N GLY A 147 -11.65 33.07 2.93
CA GLY A 147 -11.60 33.87 1.70
C GLY A 147 -10.16 34.26 1.33
N GLU A 148 -9.17 33.44 1.70
CA GLU A 148 -7.79 33.62 1.25
C GLU A 148 -7.70 33.14 -0.19
N ASP A 149 -8.18 34.00 -1.10
CA ASP A 149 -8.02 33.85 -2.53
C ASP A 149 -6.52 33.97 -2.83
N LEU A 150 -5.80 32.84 -2.79
CA LEU A 150 -4.43 32.69 -3.30
C LEU A 150 -4.43 32.73 -4.84
N VAL A 151 -5.22 33.64 -5.43
CA VAL A 151 -5.32 33.82 -6.88
C VAL A 151 -4.07 34.55 -7.34
N VAL A 152 -3.06 33.77 -7.67
CA VAL A 152 -1.90 34.27 -8.42
C VAL A 152 -2.35 34.49 -9.87
N PRO A 153 -2.14 35.68 -10.47
CA PRO A 153 -2.49 35.91 -11.88
C PRO A 153 -1.77 34.91 -12.81
N GLY A 154 -2.55 34.15 -13.59
CA GLY A 154 -2.04 33.10 -14.51
C GLY A 154 -2.33 31.65 -14.08
N ASP A 155 -2.92 31.46 -12.90
CA ASP A 155 -3.06 30.17 -12.22
C ASP A 155 -4.31 29.35 -12.58
N GLY A 156 -5.19 29.89 -13.43
CA GLY A 156 -6.41 29.21 -13.90
C GLY A 156 -6.18 27.90 -14.68
N LYS A 157 -4.91 27.51 -14.90
CA LYS A 157 -4.51 26.24 -15.54
C LYS A 157 -4.16 25.13 -14.57
N ASN A 158 -3.96 25.42 -13.27
CA ASN A 158 -3.62 24.38 -12.28
C ASN A 158 -4.90 23.81 -11.66
N GLY A 159 -5.35 22.65 -12.16
CA GLY A 159 -6.56 21.99 -11.68
C GLY A 159 -6.55 21.72 -10.17
N SER A 160 -5.38 21.43 -9.58
CA SER A 160 -5.26 21.09 -8.16
C SER A 160 -5.59 22.28 -7.26
N ARG A 161 -5.16 23.49 -7.65
CA ARG A 161 -5.48 24.73 -6.93
C ARG A 161 -6.96 25.07 -7.09
N ARG A 162 -7.50 24.96 -8.30
CA ARG A 162 -8.92 25.20 -8.58
C ARG A 162 -9.83 24.28 -7.76
N HIS A 163 -9.50 22.99 -7.66
CA HIS A 163 -10.30 22.01 -6.93
C HIS A 163 -9.88 21.88 -5.45
N ARG A 164 -8.89 22.68 -5.02
CA ARG A 164 -8.31 22.76 -3.66
C ARG A 164 -7.95 21.40 -3.08
N ARG A 165 -7.34 20.54 -3.90
CA ARG A 165 -7.01 19.16 -3.52
C ARG A 165 -5.62 18.77 -3.98
N PHE A 166 -4.95 17.94 -3.20
CA PHE A 166 -3.73 17.26 -3.62
C PHE A 166 -3.52 15.98 -2.79
N MET A 167 -2.61 15.12 -3.24
CA MET A 167 -2.21 13.97 -2.43
C MET A 167 -1.47 14.43 -1.17
N VAL A 168 -1.66 13.72 -0.06
CA VAL A 168 -0.70 13.74 1.04
C VAL A 168 0.33 12.67 0.68
N TYR A 169 1.58 13.08 0.49
CA TYR A 169 2.58 12.17 -0.06
C TYR A 169 3.07 11.17 0.98
N VAL A 170 2.86 9.88 0.70
CA VAL A 170 3.30 8.79 1.57
C VAL A 170 4.77 8.51 1.29
N HIS A 171 5.65 9.12 2.09
CA HIS A 171 7.09 8.85 2.05
C HIS A 171 7.52 7.85 3.13
N SER A 172 6.57 7.30 3.92
CA SER A 172 6.80 6.25 4.90
C SER A 172 7.51 5.04 4.29
N LYS A 173 8.26 4.30 5.11
CA LYS A 173 8.71 2.94 4.82
C LYS A 173 8.62 2.11 6.09
N GLY A 174 7.44 1.56 6.34
CA GLY A 174 7.20 0.78 7.55
C GLY A 174 6.10 -0.26 7.41
N MET A 175 6.11 -1.19 8.35
CA MET A 175 5.11 -2.24 8.48
C MET A 175 4.84 -2.54 9.95
N ILE A 176 3.56 -2.63 10.30
CA ILE A 176 3.09 -3.06 11.61
C ILE A 176 2.43 -4.43 11.43
N VAL A 177 2.80 -5.37 12.30
CA VAL A 177 2.27 -6.73 12.31
C VAL A 177 1.62 -6.98 13.66
N ASP A 178 0.33 -7.32 13.62
CA ASP A 178 -0.47 -7.74 14.77
C ASP A 178 -0.41 -6.79 15.98
N ASP A 179 -0.16 -5.49 15.79
CA ASP A 179 0.07 -4.52 16.88
C ASP A 179 1.19 -4.88 17.88
N GLU A 180 2.09 -5.80 17.49
CA GLU A 180 3.13 -6.37 18.35
C GLU A 180 4.53 -6.07 17.85
N TYR A 181 4.69 -6.06 16.53
CA TYR A 181 5.98 -5.86 15.87
C TYR A 181 5.88 -4.73 14.85
N VAL A 182 6.92 -3.90 14.78
CA VAL A 182 7.03 -2.81 13.83
C VAL A 182 8.38 -2.83 13.13
N ILE A 183 8.39 -2.60 11.82
CA ILE A 183 9.57 -2.26 11.03
C ILE A 183 9.45 -0.80 10.63
N VAL A 184 10.51 -0.01 10.87
CA VAL A 184 10.64 1.37 10.38
C VAL A 184 12.04 1.55 9.79
N GLY A 185 12.15 2.17 8.62
CA GLY A 185 13.45 2.39 8.00
C GLY A 185 13.39 3.29 6.77
N SER A 186 14.41 3.16 5.92
CA SER A 186 14.52 3.86 4.63
C SER A 186 14.09 2.99 3.44
N ALA A 187 14.06 1.65 3.61
CA ALA A 187 13.86 0.70 2.52
C ALA A 187 12.42 0.69 1.99
N ASN A 188 12.27 1.06 0.72
CA ASN A 188 11.00 0.92 0.02
C ASN A 188 10.67 -0.55 -0.31
N ILE A 189 9.40 -0.86 -0.56
CA ILE A 189 9.02 -2.18 -1.12
C ILE A 189 9.19 -2.11 -2.63
N ASN A 190 10.45 -2.21 -3.08
CA ASN A 190 10.86 -2.34 -4.47
C ASN A 190 12.20 -3.09 -4.52
N GLN A 191 12.69 -3.44 -5.72
CA GLN A 191 13.95 -4.17 -5.82
C GLN A 191 15.15 -3.28 -5.47
N ARG A 192 15.09 -1.98 -5.82
CA ARG A 192 16.12 -0.99 -5.46
C ARG A 192 16.51 -1.01 -3.98
N SER A 193 15.53 -1.05 -3.08
CA SER A 193 15.78 -1.05 -1.64
C SER A 193 15.98 -2.46 -1.05
N LEU A 194 15.30 -3.49 -1.57
CA LEU A 194 15.29 -4.83 -0.95
C LEU A 194 16.34 -5.80 -1.52
N ALA A 195 17.07 -5.44 -2.58
CA ALA A 195 18.11 -6.29 -3.16
C ALA A 195 19.39 -6.38 -2.32
N GLY A 196 19.66 -5.42 -1.43
CA GLY A 196 20.94 -5.33 -0.70
C GLY A 196 22.16 -4.95 -1.55
N SER A 197 22.15 -5.20 -2.86
CA SER A 197 23.23 -4.87 -3.81
C SER A 197 22.93 -3.66 -4.71
N ARG A 198 21.88 -2.89 -4.39
CA ARG A 198 21.46 -1.70 -5.13
C ARG A 198 21.63 -0.44 -4.27
N ASP A 199 20.55 0.11 -3.72
CA ASP A 199 20.64 1.24 -2.80
C ASP A 199 20.97 0.71 -1.40
N THR A 200 21.76 1.47 -0.64
CA THR A 200 22.09 1.15 0.75
C THR A 200 20.97 1.63 1.66
N GLU A 201 20.39 0.73 2.43
CA GLU A 201 19.22 1.00 3.27
C GLU A 201 19.48 0.62 4.73
N ILE A 202 18.70 1.21 5.65
CA ILE A 202 18.69 0.84 7.06
C ILE A 202 17.26 0.71 7.55
N ALA A 203 16.99 -0.28 8.41
CA ALA A 203 15.71 -0.43 9.08
C ALA A 203 15.90 -1.03 10.47
N VAL A 204 14.98 -0.70 11.37
CA VAL A 204 14.88 -1.30 12.71
C VAL A 204 13.57 -2.08 12.80
N GLY A 205 13.68 -3.32 13.24
CA GLY A 205 12.57 -4.14 13.70
C GLY A 205 12.49 -4.13 15.21
N ALA A 206 11.31 -3.86 15.77
CA ALA A 206 11.13 -3.77 17.23
C ALA A 206 9.80 -4.37 17.68
N TYR A 207 9.82 -4.93 18.89
CA TYR A 207 8.64 -5.38 19.63
C TYR A 207 8.85 -5.13 21.12
N GLN A 208 7.77 -5.19 21.90
CA GLN A 208 7.84 -5.10 23.35
C GLN A 208 7.56 -6.49 23.97
N PRO A 209 8.53 -7.13 24.63
CA PRO A 209 8.39 -8.52 25.10
C PRO A 209 7.17 -8.77 26.00
N HIS A 210 6.76 -7.77 26.78
CA HIS A 210 5.60 -7.86 27.69
C HIS A 210 4.26 -7.39 27.09
N HIS A 211 4.22 -7.05 25.80
CA HIS A 211 3.01 -6.62 25.08
C HIS A 211 2.81 -7.45 23.81
N HIS A 212 2.49 -8.73 24.00
CA HIS A 212 2.21 -9.69 22.93
C HIS A 212 0.80 -10.30 23.08
N GLN A 213 0.25 -10.80 21.98
CA GLN A 213 -1.08 -11.40 21.88
C GLN A 213 -2.17 -10.54 22.54
N ALA A 214 -2.86 -11.08 23.56
CA ALA A 214 -3.94 -10.39 24.27
C ALA A 214 -3.50 -9.07 24.92
N SER A 215 -2.21 -8.93 25.26
CA SER A 215 -1.64 -7.73 25.90
C SER A 215 -1.08 -6.69 24.92
N SER A 216 -1.05 -7.00 23.62
CA SER A 216 -0.53 -6.10 22.55
C SER A 216 -1.21 -4.72 22.56
N ARG A 217 -2.49 -4.68 22.90
CA ARG A 217 -3.30 -3.45 22.94
C ARG A 217 -2.89 -2.43 24.01
N ALA A 218 -2.07 -2.84 24.98
CA ALA A 218 -1.46 -1.92 25.96
C ALA A 218 -0.07 -1.42 25.51
N GLY A 219 0.43 -1.89 24.36
CA GLY A 219 1.75 -1.58 23.83
C GLY A 219 1.82 -0.26 23.06
N LYS A 220 3.05 0.21 22.84
CA LYS A 220 3.41 1.36 22.02
C LYS A 220 3.19 1.10 20.53
N VAL A 221 3.35 -0.13 20.05
CA VAL A 221 3.08 -0.47 18.64
C VAL A 221 1.58 -0.30 18.34
N TYR A 222 0.70 -0.84 19.18
CA TYR A 222 -0.75 -0.57 19.13
C TYR A 222 -1.06 0.92 19.17
N GLY A 223 -0.49 1.66 20.14
CA GLY A 223 -0.73 3.10 20.27
C GLY A 223 -0.29 3.90 19.04
N TYR A 224 0.85 3.55 18.47
CA TYR A 224 1.37 4.14 17.24
C TYR A 224 0.42 3.90 16.05
N ARG A 225 -0.02 2.65 15.86
CA ARG A 225 -0.96 2.27 14.80
C ARG A 225 -2.32 2.95 14.96
N MET A 226 -2.84 3.06 16.19
CA MET A 226 -4.07 3.82 16.49
C MET A 226 -3.89 5.30 16.13
N SER A 227 -2.77 5.91 16.48
CA SER A 227 -2.48 7.31 16.17
C SER A 227 -2.46 7.58 14.66
N LEU A 228 -1.79 6.72 13.89
CA LEU A 228 -1.78 6.81 12.42
C LEU A 228 -3.19 6.66 11.84
N TRP A 229 -3.97 5.71 12.35
CA TRP A 229 -5.33 5.51 11.86
C TRP A 229 -6.27 6.66 12.25
N GLU A 230 -6.09 7.29 13.41
CA GLU A 230 -6.86 8.48 13.79
C GLU A 230 -6.56 9.67 12.87
N GLU A 231 -5.29 9.86 12.50
CA GLU A 231 -4.86 10.83 11.49
C GLU A 231 -5.51 10.52 10.13
N HIS A 232 -5.34 9.29 9.63
CA HIS A 232 -5.77 8.94 8.27
C HIS A 232 -7.29 8.81 8.15
N LEU A 233 -7.99 8.32 9.16
CA LEU A 233 -9.44 8.10 9.11
C LEU A 233 -10.24 9.30 9.64
N GLY A 234 -9.59 10.22 10.36
CA GLY A 234 -10.22 11.38 11.00
C GLY A 234 -11.20 11.02 12.12
N VAL A 235 -11.17 9.78 12.61
CA VAL A 235 -12.09 9.26 13.64
C VAL A 235 -11.41 8.21 14.50
N ARG A 236 -11.89 8.06 15.74
CA ARG A 236 -11.57 6.93 16.62
C ARG A 236 -12.81 6.07 16.83
N ARG A 237 -12.71 4.77 16.57
CA ARG A 237 -13.84 3.83 16.60
C ARG A 237 -13.43 2.50 17.24
N PRO A 238 -14.30 1.83 18.02
CA PRO A 238 -13.97 0.54 18.64
C PRO A 238 -13.58 -0.56 17.64
N GLU A 239 -14.10 -0.51 16.42
CA GLU A 239 -13.77 -1.47 15.36
C GLU A 239 -12.27 -1.45 15.03
N MET A 240 -11.59 -0.31 15.21
CA MET A 240 -10.15 -0.15 14.96
C MET A 240 -9.26 -0.95 15.92
N GLU A 241 -9.82 -1.44 17.03
CA GLU A 241 -9.11 -2.30 17.98
C GLU A 241 -8.94 -3.74 17.47
N HIS A 242 -9.68 -4.09 16.41
CA HIS A 242 -9.70 -5.41 15.78
C HIS A 242 -9.50 -5.30 14.26
N PRO A 243 -8.29 -4.95 13.79
CA PRO A 243 -8.04 -4.71 12.36
C PRO A 243 -8.31 -5.93 11.46
N GLU A 244 -8.26 -7.14 11.99
CA GLU A 244 -8.59 -8.38 11.26
C GLU A 244 -10.10 -8.59 11.04
N SER A 245 -10.94 -7.85 11.77
CA SER A 245 -12.38 -8.06 11.77
C SER A 245 -13.04 -7.56 10.46
N PRO A 246 -14.07 -8.25 9.94
CA PRO A 246 -14.84 -7.76 8.81
C PRO A 246 -15.49 -6.39 9.06
N GLU A 247 -15.84 -6.09 10.30
CA GLU A 247 -16.41 -4.79 10.72
C GLU A 247 -15.39 -3.68 10.52
N CYS A 248 -14.15 -3.88 10.97
CA CYS A 248 -13.07 -2.93 10.77
C CYS A 248 -12.75 -2.72 9.27
N VAL A 249 -12.55 -3.80 8.52
CA VAL A 249 -12.23 -3.72 7.08
C VAL A 249 -13.33 -2.95 6.34
N ARG A 250 -14.61 -3.26 6.60
CA ARG A 250 -15.75 -2.57 5.97
C ARG A 250 -15.83 -1.10 6.36
N MET A 251 -15.55 -0.76 7.62
CA MET A 251 -15.52 0.63 8.08
C MET A 251 -14.41 1.42 7.37
N VAL A 252 -13.18 0.91 7.35
CA VAL A 252 -12.03 1.55 6.68
C VAL A 252 -12.33 1.72 5.19
N ASN A 253 -12.79 0.66 4.51
CA ASN A 253 -13.15 0.70 3.09
C ASN A 253 -14.32 1.65 2.79
N ARG A 254 -15.25 1.85 3.72
CA ARG A 254 -16.33 2.82 3.57
C ARG A 254 -15.80 4.25 3.62
N ILE A 255 -15.02 4.60 4.65
CA ILE A 255 -14.39 5.92 4.77
C ILE A 255 -13.52 6.21 3.54
N ALA A 256 -12.68 5.25 3.14
CA ALA A 256 -11.80 5.37 1.97
C ALA A 256 -12.56 5.60 0.65
N ARG A 257 -13.72 4.97 0.46
CA ARG A 257 -14.59 5.18 -0.72
C ARG A 257 -15.30 6.54 -0.68
N GLU A 258 -15.85 6.90 0.48
CA GLU A 258 -16.50 8.21 0.69
C GLU A 258 -15.51 9.36 0.46
N ASN A 259 -14.30 9.25 0.98
CA ASN A 259 -13.24 10.24 0.77
C ASN A 259 -12.80 10.33 -0.68
N TRP A 260 -12.65 9.21 -1.41
CA TRP A 260 -12.37 9.29 -2.85
C TRP A 260 -13.49 10.01 -3.61
N ALA A 261 -14.75 9.71 -3.32
CA ALA A 261 -15.89 10.38 -3.94
C ALA A 261 -15.88 11.90 -3.66
N ARG A 262 -15.60 12.29 -2.41
CA ARG A 262 -15.40 13.70 -2.03
C ARG A 262 -14.18 14.32 -2.72
N TYR A 263 -13.09 13.59 -2.84
CA TYR A 263 -11.86 14.05 -3.48
C TYR A 263 -12.09 14.37 -4.95
N VAL A 264 -12.82 13.52 -5.69
CA VAL A 264 -13.09 13.72 -7.13
C VAL A 264 -14.33 14.57 -7.44
N SER A 265 -15.15 14.90 -6.44
CA SER A 265 -16.37 15.69 -6.59
C SER A 265 -16.15 17.04 -7.28
N ALA A 266 -17.13 17.48 -8.06
CA ALA A 266 -17.16 18.83 -8.64
C ALA A 266 -17.16 19.90 -7.54
N ASP A 267 -17.92 19.67 -6.45
CA ASP A 267 -17.98 20.56 -5.30
C ASP A 267 -16.74 20.41 -4.42
N VAL A 268 -16.21 21.53 -3.93
CA VAL A 268 -15.11 21.54 -2.95
C VAL A 268 -15.67 21.22 -1.58
N VAL A 269 -15.38 20.02 -1.09
CA VAL A 269 -15.82 19.52 0.21
C VAL A 269 -14.64 18.89 0.94
N SER A 270 -14.55 19.12 2.26
CA SER A 270 -13.50 18.51 3.09
C SER A 270 -13.62 16.99 3.14
N LEU A 271 -12.46 16.34 3.20
CA LEU A 271 -12.37 14.91 3.46
C LEU A 271 -12.58 14.61 4.96
N GLN A 272 -12.94 13.37 5.27
CA GLN A 272 -12.87 12.86 6.64
C GLN A 272 -11.48 12.23 6.86
N GLY A 273 -10.57 12.93 7.52
CA GLY A 273 -9.17 12.52 7.55
C GLY A 273 -8.56 12.56 6.14
N HIS A 274 -7.66 11.63 5.83
CA HIS A 274 -6.85 11.64 4.61
C HIS A 274 -6.93 10.36 3.77
N LEU A 275 -7.40 9.25 4.35
CA LEU A 275 -7.39 7.94 3.70
C LEU A 275 -8.40 7.87 2.57
N MET A 276 -7.94 7.51 1.38
CA MET A 276 -8.75 7.24 0.21
C MET A 276 -8.49 5.83 -0.29
N ARG A 277 -9.47 5.23 -0.96
CA ARG A 277 -9.20 4.01 -1.72
C ARG A 277 -8.13 4.32 -2.76
N TYR A 278 -7.22 3.38 -3.03
CA TYR A 278 -6.39 3.53 -4.21
C TYR A 278 -7.30 3.52 -5.46
N PRO A 279 -7.10 4.39 -6.46
CA PRO A 279 -8.09 4.67 -7.50
C PRO A 279 -8.18 3.61 -8.61
N VAL A 280 -8.20 2.34 -8.22
CA VAL A 280 -8.39 1.18 -9.10
C VAL A 280 -9.65 0.42 -8.73
N HIS A 281 -10.24 -0.21 -9.74
CA HIS A 281 -11.28 -1.21 -9.58
C HIS A 281 -10.64 -2.60 -9.51
N VAL A 282 -11.12 -3.42 -8.57
CA VAL A 282 -10.71 -4.81 -8.38
C VAL A 282 -11.94 -5.68 -8.58
N SER A 283 -11.89 -6.59 -9.54
CA SER A 283 -12.98 -7.55 -9.77
C SER A 283 -12.87 -8.77 -8.86
N ALA A 284 -13.95 -9.56 -8.79
CA ALA A 284 -14.02 -10.76 -7.97
C ALA A 284 -13.02 -11.88 -8.39
N ASP A 285 -12.52 -11.85 -9.63
CA ASP A 285 -11.45 -12.73 -10.12
C ASP A 285 -10.03 -12.16 -9.91
N GLY A 286 -9.93 -10.97 -9.29
CA GLY A 286 -8.66 -10.34 -8.94
C GLY A 286 -8.02 -9.48 -10.03
N ARG A 287 -8.70 -9.21 -11.15
CA ARG A 287 -8.19 -8.26 -12.16
C ARG A 287 -8.22 -6.83 -11.62
N VAL A 288 -7.22 -6.04 -12.01
CA VAL A 288 -7.08 -4.63 -11.64
C VAL A 288 -7.27 -3.75 -12.87
N SER A 289 -8.29 -2.90 -12.83
CA SER A 289 -8.60 -1.94 -13.90
C SER A 289 -8.72 -0.52 -13.35
N ALA A 290 -8.78 0.48 -14.22
CA ALA A 290 -9.08 1.83 -13.83
C ALA A 290 -10.50 1.90 -13.22
N LEU A 291 -10.73 2.86 -12.33
CA LEU A 291 -12.10 3.16 -11.91
C LEU A 291 -12.88 3.75 -13.09
N PRO A 292 -14.18 3.41 -13.25
CA PRO A 292 -15.00 3.99 -14.32
C PRO A 292 -14.94 5.52 -14.30
N GLY A 293 -14.57 6.14 -15.42
CA GLY A 293 -14.44 7.59 -15.56
C GLY A 293 -13.16 8.19 -14.98
N HIS A 294 -12.22 7.37 -14.50
CA HIS A 294 -10.97 7.80 -13.89
C HIS A 294 -9.78 7.02 -14.47
N ASP A 295 -9.45 7.29 -15.74
CA ASP A 295 -8.27 6.70 -16.39
C ASP A 295 -6.96 7.40 -15.96
N THR A 296 -7.06 8.67 -15.58
CA THR A 296 -5.93 9.52 -15.16
C THR A 296 -6.13 10.11 -13.77
N PHE A 297 -5.04 10.53 -13.14
CA PHE A 297 -5.15 11.21 -11.84
C PHE A 297 -5.85 12.57 -11.98
N PRO A 298 -6.71 12.93 -11.03
CA PRO A 298 -7.41 14.21 -11.06
C PRO A 298 -6.42 15.38 -11.12
N ASP A 299 -6.69 16.35 -11.99
CA ASP A 299 -5.97 17.61 -12.18
C ASP A 299 -4.56 17.54 -12.78
N VAL A 300 -3.81 16.49 -12.50
CA VAL A 300 -2.39 16.36 -12.86
C VAL A 300 -2.14 15.43 -14.05
N GLY A 301 -3.14 14.66 -14.47
CA GLY A 301 -3.00 13.69 -15.56
C GLY A 301 -2.13 12.49 -15.20
N GLY A 302 -1.59 11.80 -16.22
CA GLY A 302 -0.90 10.51 -16.05
C GLY A 302 -1.87 9.36 -15.80
N ARG A 303 -1.67 8.22 -16.45
CA ARG A 303 -2.58 7.07 -16.31
C ARG A 303 -2.42 6.45 -14.93
N ILE A 304 -3.54 6.17 -14.27
CA ILE A 304 -3.55 5.52 -12.94
C ILE A 304 -2.93 4.12 -13.00
N LEU A 305 -3.16 3.41 -14.11
CA LEU A 305 -2.63 2.07 -14.37
C LEU A 305 -1.19 2.06 -14.87
N GLY A 306 -0.60 3.24 -15.11
CA GLY A 306 0.71 3.38 -15.72
C GLY A 306 0.80 2.87 -17.15
N SER A 307 2.03 2.85 -17.67
CA SER A 307 2.38 2.24 -18.95
C SER A 307 3.87 1.95 -19.04
N THR A 308 4.23 0.91 -19.78
CA THR A 308 5.61 0.61 -20.16
C THR A 308 6.20 1.71 -21.03
N ASN A 309 7.50 1.96 -20.89
CA ASN A 309 8.27 2.82 -21.78
C ASN A 309 9.54 2.09 -22.24
N ASN A 310 10.41 2.79 -22.98
CA ASN A 310 11.70 2.24 -23.43
C ASN A 310 12.82 2.42 -22.39
N LEU A 311 12.48 2.57 -21.11
CA LEU A 311 13.47 2.68 -20.04
C LEU A 311 13.98 1.29 -19.69
N LEU A 312 15.18 1.23 -19.11
CA LEU A 312 15.72 -0.02 -18.64
C LEU A 312 15.02 -0.38 -17.32
N ASP A 313 14.33 -1.52 -17.31
CA ASP A 313 13.56 -2.04 -16.17
C ASP A 313 14.26 -1.90 -14.81
N TYR A 314 15.58 -2.11 -14.74
CA TYR A 314 16.33 -2.01 -13.48
C TYR A 314 16.31 -0.61 -12.84
N LEU A 315 16.00 0.44 -13.60
CA LEU A 315 15.93 1.82 -13.11
C LEU A 315 14.62 2.09 -12.36
N THR A 316 13.54 1.40 -12.73
CA THR A 316 12.17 1.66 -12.27
C THR A 316 11.59 0.52 -11.42
N MET A 317 12.29 -0.62 -11.31
CA MET A 317 11.96 -1.80 -10.49
C MET A 317 12.57 -1.79 -9.08
#